data_AF-A0A9E1ZY67-F1
#
_entry.id   AF-A0A9E1ZY67-F1
#
_cell.length_a   1.000
_cell.length_b   1.000
_cell.length_c   1.000
_cell.angle_alpha   90.00
_cell.angle_beta   90.00
_cell.angle_gamma   90.00
#
_symmetry.space_group_name_H-M   'P 1'
#
loop_
_entity.id
_entity.type
_entity.pdbx_description
1 polymer ?
#
loop_
_entity_poly.entity_id
_entity_poly.type
_entity_poly.pdbx_seq_one_letter_code
_entity_poly.pdbx_strand_id
1 'polypeptide(L)'
;MSRHRIPAVFIRGGTSKGVFFHGRDLPDPGPVRDSVFLNVIGSPDPYQRQLNGMGGGISSLSKAVIIESSAREDADIDFTFAQVAVDRPEVVYTNTCGNLSSAVGPFAVDERLVEPVDGEARVRVYNTNTSKIYHACFNVEDGQAVETGSFEIPGVAGTGAKIKLDFLDPGGAVTGNLLPSGATVDELTVPGLGVIEASFVDATNAIIFIDANAVGRDATEQPDALEADKEFMAKLDEIRRLGGVQMGMADRPEDVGRLKDGTWHAEHV
;
A
#
# COMPACT_ATOMS: atom_id res chain seq x y z
N MET A 1 16.55 3.70 31.01
CA MET A 1 16.38 3.22 29.62
C MET A 1 16.66 4.40 28.70
N SER A 2 17.54 4.24 27.71
CA SER A 2 17.85 5.27 26.71
C SER A 2 16.98 5.09 25.47
N ARG A 3 16.54 6.18 24.85
CA ARG A 3 15.91 6.13 23.53
C ARG A 3 16.95 5.71 22.49
N HIS A 4 16.60 4.75 21.65
CA HIS A 4 17.36 4.44 20.44
C HIS A 4 17.03 5.47 19.35
N ARG A 5 18.00 5.78 18.49
CA ARG A 5 17.83 6.71 17.36
C ARG A 5 18.05 5.92 16.07
N ILE A 6 17.11 6.02 15.14
CA ILE A 6 17.17 5.39 13.82
C ILE A 6 16.97 6.51 12.80
N PRO A 7 17.91 6.70 11.84
CA PRO A 7 17.71 7.63 10.73
C PRO A 7 16.46 7.29 9.94
N ALA A 8 15.66 8.30 9.62
CA ALA A 8 14.43 8.14 8.87
C ALA A 8 14.01 9.46 8.23
N VAL A 9 13.20 9.39 7.17
CA VAL A 9 12.59 10.54 6.50
C VAL A 9 11.07 10.41 6.54
N PHE A 10 10.36 11.50 6.85
CA PHE A 10 8.90 11.50 6.86
C PHE A 10 8.37 12.19 5.61
N ILE A 11 7.71 11.44 4.72
CA ILE A 11 7.39 11.92 3.38
C ILE A 11 5.90 11.72 3.09
N ARG A 12 5.33 12.68 2.35
CA ARG A 12 4.05 12.51 1.65
C ARG A 12 4.32 11.94 0.25
N GLY A 13 3.74 10.78 -0.06
CA GLY A 13 3.64 10.24 -1.41
C GLY A 13 2.18 10.14 -1.81
N GLY A 14 1.79 10.73 -2.95
CA GLY A 14 0.39 10.84 -3.34
C GLY A 14 -0.48 11.44 -2.22
N THR A 15 -1.57 10.76 -1.87
CA THR A 15 -2.47 11.13 -0.76
C THR A 15 -2.16 10.38 0.55
N SER A 16 -0.96 9.81 0.71
CA SER A 16 -0.52 9.10 1.92
C SER A 16 0.73 9.74 2.53
N LYS A 17 0.96 9.47 3.82
CA LYS A 17 2.24 9.79 4.49
C LYS A 17 2.84 8.52 5.07
N GLY A 18 4.17 8.45 5.08
CA GLY A 18 4.88 7.33 5.65
C GLY A 18 6.27 7.71 6.16
N VAL A 19 6.82 6.84 7.00
CA VAL A 19 8.21 6.96 7.46
C VAL A 19 9.10 6.05 6.61
N PHE A 20 10.09 6.65 5.95
CA PHE A 20 11.01 6.01 5.04
C PHE A 20 12.33 5.74 5.75
N PHE A 21 12.88 4.56 5.52
CA PHE A 21 14.13 4.09 6.11
C PHE A 21 15.03 3.53 5.01
N HIS A 22 16.34 3.71 5.18
CA HIS A 22 17.29 2.83 4.50
C HIS A 22 17.28 1.45 5.17
N GLY A 23 17.32 0.37 4.39
CA GLY A 23 17.38 -0.99 4.96
C GLY A 23 18.57 -1.21 5.89
N ARG A 24 19.73 -0.58 5.60
CA ARG A 24 20.95 -0.63 6.43
C ARG A 24 20.79 -0.07 7.84
N ASP A 25 19.78 0.77 8.07
CA ASP A 25 19.52 1.42 9.36
C ASP A 25 18.54 0.60 10.22
N LEU A 26 18.01 -0.50 9.69
CA LEU A 26 17.03 -1.36 10.34
C LEU A 26 17.64 -2.72 10.73
N PRO A 27 17.07 -3.39 11.75
CA PRO A 27 17.33 -4.81 11.98
C PRO A 27 16.96 -5.66 10.77
N ASP A 28 17.47 -6.89 10.70
CA ASP A 28 17.05 -7.89 9.70
C ASP A 28 15.53 -8.13 9.71
N PRO A 29 14.94 -8.63 8.61
CA PRO A 29 13.50 -8.91 8.55
C PRO A 29 13.04 -9.83 9.67
N GLY A 30 11.93 -9.49 10.33
CA GLY A 30 11.33 -10.29 11.40
C GLY A 30 10.84 -9.46 12.59
N PRO A 31 10.53 -10.12 13.73
CA PRO A 31 9.80 -9.50 14.84
C PRO A 31 10.48 -8.27 15.46
N VAL A 32 11.81 -8.21 15.41
CA VAL A 32 12.57 -7.06 15.94
C VAL A 32 12.35 -5.83 15.05
N ARG A 33 12.36 -5.99 13.72
CA ARG A 33 12.06 -4.93 12.76
C ARG A 33 10.59 -4.50 12.86
N ASP A 34 9.67 -5.45 12.99
CA ASP A 34 8.24 -5.14 13.15
C ASP A 34 7.99 -4.31 14.40
N SER A 35 8.67 -4.65 15.52
CA SER A 35 8.62 -3.85 16.74
C SER A 35 9.15 -2.43 16.54
N VAL A 36 10.19 -2.23 15.72
CA VAL A 36 10.63 -0.87 15.35
C VAL A 36 9.51 -0.10 14.67
N PHE A 37 8.85 -0.69 13.66
CA PHE A 37 7.78 0.00 12.93
C PHE A 37 6.57 0.28 13.81
N LEU A 38 6.16 -0.67 14.64
CA LEU A 38 5.08 -0.48 15.62
C LEU A 38 5.38 0.69 16.56
N ASN A 39 6.60 0.76 17.13
CA ASN A 39 6.98 1.84 18.03
C ASN A 39 7.12 3.19 17.33
N VAL A 40 7.70 3.24 16.12
CA VAL A 40 7.85 4.49 15.36
C VAL A 40 6.48 5.06 14.98
N ILE A 41 5.57 4.20 14.53
CA ILE A 41 4.23 4.62 14.10
C ILE A 41 3.33 4.91 15.30
N GLY A 42 3.53 4.24 16.45
CA GLY A 42 2.73 4.41 17.66
C GLY A 42 1.59 3.42 17.77
N SER A 43 1.81 2.17 17.33
CA SER A 43 0.85 1.07 17.34
C SER A 43 1.28 -0.07 18.29
N PRO A 44 0.33 -0.86 18.82
CA PRO A 44 -1.12 -0.64 18.75
C PRO A 44 -1.56 0.54 19.61
N ASP A 45 -2.50 1.34 19.10
CA ASP A 45 -3.14 2.41 19.86
C ASP A 45 -4.65 2.12 20.01
N PRO A 46 -5.13 1.78 21.22
CA PRO A 46 -6.55 1.54 21.47
C PRO A 46 -7.41 2.79 21.28
N TYR A 47 -6.81 3.99 21.24
CA TYR A 47 -7.51 5.24 20.97
C TYR A 47 -7.52 5.59 19.47
N GLN A 48 -6.81 4.85 18.62
CA GLN A 48 -6.71 5.09 17.17
C GLN A 48 -6.24 6.51 16.80
N ARG A 49 -5.35 7.11 17.59
CA ARG A 49 -4.81 8.45 17.36
C ARG A 49 -3.32 8.45 17.01
N GLN A 50 -2.59 7.41 17.41
CA GLN A 50 -1.15 7.24 17.24
C GLN A 50 -0.32 8.40 17.78
N LEU A 51 -0.78 9.07 18.85
CA LEU A 51 -0.14 10.27 19.42
C LEU A 51 1.27 10.03 19.99
N ASN A 52 1.62 8.78 20.28
CA ASN A 52 2.94 8.40 20.78
C ASN A 52 3.86 7.87 19.66
N GLY A 53 3.63 8.30 18.42
CA GLY A 53 4.43 7.95 17.25
C GLY A 53 4.21 8.94 16.11
N MET A 54 4.64 8.55 14.91
CA MET A 54 4.55 9.34 13.68
C MET A 54 3.28 9.05 12.87
N GLY A 55 2.50 8.06 13.29
CA GLY A 55 1.24 7.70 12.66
C GLY A 55 0.16 8.76 12.83
N GLY A 56 -0.89 8.66 12.02
CA GLY A 56 -2.01 9.61 12.02
C GLY A 56 -3.36 9.02 12.46
N GLY A 57 -3.40 7.80 12.97
CA GLY A 57 -4.63 7.14 13.44
C GLY A 57 -5.50 6.52 12.35
N ILE A 58 -5.14 6.68 11.07
CA ILE A 58 -5.85 6.13 9.91
C ILE A 58 -4.89 5.41 8.97
N SER A 59 -5.40 4.48 8.16
CA SER A 59 -4.59 3.58 7.32
C SER A 59 -3.64 4.33 6.36
N SER A 60 -4.10 5.44 5.77
CA SER A 60 -3.32 6.29 4.84
C SER A 60 -2.13 7.00 5.51
N LEU A 61 -2.11 7.06 6.84
CA LEU A 61 -1.10 7.73 7.66
C LEU A 61 -0.34 6.77 8.60
N SER A 62 -0.54 5.46 8.49
CA SER A 62 0.06 4.43 9.35
C SER A 62 0.94 3.49 8.51
N LYS A 63 2.04 4.04 7.97
CA LYS A 63 2.83 3.40 6.92
C LYS A 63 4.33 3.55 7.15
N ALA A 64 5.07 2.47 6.92
CA ALA A 64 6.53 2.48 6.85
C ALA A 64 7.00 2.00 5.47
N VAL A 65 8.17 2.48 5.06
CA VAL A 65 8.80 2.17 3.77
C VAL A 65 10.27 1.89 3.99
N ILE A 66 10.77 0.83 3.35
CA ILE A 66 12.19 0.46 3.36
C ILE A 66 12.71 0.56 1.94
N ILE A 67 13.80 1.31 1.76
CA ILE A 67 14.49 1.50 0.48
C ILE A 67 15.92 0.99 0.59
N GLU A 68 16.37 0.26 -0.42
CA GLU A 68 17.73 -0.27 -0.55
C GLU A 68 18.20 -0.16 -2.00
N SER A 69 19.52 -0.11 -2.23
CA SER A 69 20.06 -0.28 -3.58
C SER A 69 19.73 -1.69 -4.08
N SER A 70 19.25 -1.82 -5.33
CA SER A 70 18.91 -3.13 -5.87
C SER A 70 20.16 -3.90 -6.26
N ALA A 71 20.17 -5.20 -6.00
CA ALA A 71 21.15 -6.12 -6.57
C ALA A 71 20.75 -6.62 -7.97
N ARG A 72 19.57 -6.23 -8.47
CA ARG A 72 19.02 -6.68 -9.75
C ARG A 72 19.52 -5.81 -10.90
N GLU A 73 19.65 -6.39 -12.09
CA GLU A 73 20.05 -5.63 -13.29
C GLU A 73 18.90 -4.79 -13.88
N ASP A 74 17.66 -5.20 -13.63
CA ASP A 74 16.43 -4.58 -14.14
C ASP A 74 15.85 -3.50 -13.23
N ALA A 75 16.43 -3.27 -12.05
CA ALA A 75 16.02 -2.26 -11.08
C ALA A 75 17.21 -1.45 -10.54
N ASP A 76 16.96 -0.21 -10.15
CA ASP A 76 17.97 0.65 -9.52
C ASP A 76 17.89 0.54 -7.99
N ILE A 77 16.68 0.39 -7.45
CA ILE A 77 16.40 0.28 -6.02
C ILE A 77 15.33 -0.77 -5.73
N ASP A 78 15.40 -1.33 -4.53
CA ASP A 78 14.39 -2.20 -3.94
C ASP A 78 13.49 -1.39 -3.00
N PHE A 79 12.19 -1.63 -3.09
CA PHE A 79 11.15 -0.97 -2.32
C PHE A 79 10.31 -2.00 -1.58
N THR A 80 10.32 -1.93 -0.24
CA THR A 80 9.42 -2.71 0.61
C THR A 80 8.44 -1.78 1.32
N PHE A 81 7.15 -2.01 1.10
CA PHE A 81 6.07 -1.36 1.84
C PHE A 81 5.69 -2.18 3.08
N ALA A 82 5.44 -1.48 4.19
CA ALA A 82 4.95 -2.06 5.43
C ALA A 82 3.72 -1.28 5.90
N GLN A 83 2.55 -1.92 5.84
CA GLN A 83 1.33 -1.40 6.42
C GLN A 83 1.33 -1.71 7.92
N VAL A 84 1.25 -0.69 8.76
CA VAL A 84 1.18 -0.86 10.22
C VAL A 84 -0.27 -0.74 10.65
N ALA A 85 -0.80 -1.76 11.32
CA ALA A 85 -2.17 -1.70 11.83
C ALA A 85 -2.27 -0.68 12.97
N VAL A 86 -3.38 0.04 13.05
CA VAL A 86 -3.55 1.10 14.06
C VAL A 86 -3.86 0.49 15.43
N ASP A 87 -4.76 -0.49 15.48
CA ASP A 87 -5.38 -1.01 16.70
C ASP A 87 -4.75 -2.32 17.22
N ARG A 88 -3.85 -2.93 16.44
CA ARG A 88 -3.23 -4.24 16.75
C ARG A 88 -1.72 -4.24 16.47
N PRO A 89 -0.93 -5.08 17.17
CA PRO A 89 0.52 -5.13 17.04
C PRO A 89 0.94 -5.91 15.78
N GLU A 90 0.56 -5.41 14.60
CA GLU A 90 0.71 -6.11 13.33
C GLU A 90 1.34 -5.21 12.26
N VAL A 91 2.26 -5.79 11.49
CA VAL A 91 2.90 -5.17 10.33
C VAL A 91 2.76 -6.10 9.13
N VAL A 92 2.30 -5.56 8.00
CA VAL A 92 1.90 -6.36 6.83
C VAL A 92 2.67 -5.93 5.60
N TYR A 93 3.18 -6.93 4.87
CA TYR A 93 4.12 -6.78 3.75
C TYR A 93 3.62 -7.41 2.44
N THR A 94 2.35 -7.77 2.34
CA THR A 94 1.81 -8.51 1.18
C THR A 94 1.33 -7.64 0.03
N ASN A 95 1.04 -6.37 0.30
CA ASN A 95 0.53 -5.44 -0.68
C ASN A 95 1.55 -4.34 -0.96
N THR A 96 1.33 -3.58 -2.02
CA THR A 96 2.06 -2.34 -2.29
C THR A 96 1.23 -1.11 -1.92
N CYS A 97 1.88 0.04 -1.79
CA CYS A 97 1.21 1.33 -1.69
C CYS A 97 1.50 2.17 -2.95
N GLY A 98 0.51 2.27 -3.84
CA GLY A 98 0.62 3.08 -5.07
C GLY A 98 0.88 4.56 -4.78
N ASN A 99 0.31 5.10 -3.70
CA ASN A 99 0.57 6.47 -3.24
C ASN A 99 2.04 6.69 -2.87
N LEU A 100 2.58 5.88 -1.95
CA LEU A 100 3.96 6.05 -1.50
C LEU A 100 4.99 5.68 -2.57
N SER A 101 4.62 4.86 -3.56
CA SER A 101 5.45 4.59 -4.75
C SER A 101 5.88 5.87 -5.48
N SER A 102 5.10 6.95 -5.40
CA SER A 102 5.49 8.25 -5.97
C SER A 102 6.67 8.92 -5.27
N ALA A 103 6.90 8.64 -3.99
CA ALA A 103 7.98 9.23 -3.20
C ALA A 103 9.27 8.40 -3.22
N VAL A 104 9.21 7.14 -3.66
CA VAL A 104 10.34 6.20 -3.62
C VAL A 104 11.48 6.64 -4.55
N GLY A 105 11.16 7.01 -5.80
CA GLY A 105 12.14 7.53 -6.75
C GLY A 105 12.85 8.80 -6.26
N PRO A 106 12.10 9.85 -5.88
CA PRO A 106 12.67 11.06 -5.28
C PRO A 106 13.56 10.78 -4.06
N PHE A 107 13.08 9.98 -3.11
CA PHE A 107 13.86 9.59 -1.92
C PHE A 107 15.22 9.01 -2.32
N ALA A 108 15.26 8.12 -3.31
CA ALA A 108 16.51 7.50 -3.73
C ALA A 108 17.49 8.47 -4.39
N VAL A 109 17.01 9.52 -5.05
CA VAL A 109 17.88 10.59 -5.58
C VAL A 109 18.40 11.48 -4.46
N ASP A 110 17.51 11.94 -3.58
CA ASP A 110 17.88 12.86 -2.49
C ASP A 110 18.84 12.20 -1.48
N GLU A 111 18.68 10.90 -1.27
CA GLU A 111 19.53 10.09 -0.39
C GLU A 111 20.74 9.45 -1.11
N ARG A 112 21.02 9.84 -2.36
CA ARG A 112 22.19 9.42 -3.16
C ARG A 112 22.29 7.90 -3.37
N LEU A 113 21.15 7.20 -3.40
CA LEU A 113 21.10 5.80 -3.85
C LEU A 113 21.12 5.70 -5.38
N VAL A 114 20.62 6.73 -6.06
CA VAL A 114 20.64 6.88 -7.52
C VAL A 114 21.06 8.31 -7.85
N GLU A 115 22.01 8.48 -8.76
CA GLU A 115 22.52 9.79 -9.18
C GLU A 115 22.25 10.01 -10.68
N PRO A 116 21.00 10.33 -11.07
CA PRO A 116 20.68 10.64 -12.45
C PRO A 116 21.27 12.00 -12.84
N VAL A 117 21.37 12.25 -14.15
CA VAL A 117 21.67 13.60 -14.67
C VAL A 117 20.44 14.50 -14.45
N ASP A 118 20.68 15.77 -14.11
CA ASP A 118 19.63 16.80 -14.01
C ASP A 118 18.76 16.85 -15.28
N GLY A 119 17.47 17.12 -15.08
CA GLY A 119 16.43 17.04 -16.10
C GLY A 119 15.40 15.95 -15.78
N GLU A 120 14.74 15.43 -16.82
CA GLU A 120 13.79 14.32 -16.65
C GLU A 120 14.55 13.02 -16.32
N ALA A 121 14.34 12.51 -15.11
CA ALA A 121 14.93 11.29 -14.60
C ALA A 121 13.91 10.17 -14.57
N ARG A 122 14.41 8.93 -14.69
CA ARG A 122 13.63 7.71 -14.52
C ARG A 122 14.36 6.77 -13.57
N VAL A 123 13.72 6.43 -12.46
CA VAL A 123 14.20 5.43 -11.51
C VAL A 123 13.38 4.14 -11.67
N ARG A 124 14.05 3.00 -11.86
CA ARG A 124 13.46 1.67 -11.93
C ARG A 124 13.37 1.09 -10.53
N VAL A 125 12.17 0.75 -10.09
CA VAL A 125 11.92 0.31 -8.73
C VAL A 125 11.40 -1.11 -8.73
N TYR A 126 12.13 -2.02 -8.07
CA TYR A 126 11.65 -3.36 -7.77
C TYR A 126 10.87 -3.33 -6.47
N ASN A 127 9.57 -3.64 -6.54
CA ASN A 127 8.72 -3.75 -5.38
C ASN A 127 8.82 -5.17 -4.80
N THR A 128 9.38 -5.29 -3.60
CA THR A 128 9.65 -6.59 -2.96
C THR A 128 8.37 -7.29 -2.48
N ASN A 129 7.30 -6.53 -2.21
CA ASN A 129 6.00 -7.07 -1.79
C ASN A 129 5.31 -7.85 -2.93
N THR A 130 5.39 -7.31 -4.14
CA THR A 130 4.62 -7.78 -5.32
C THR A 130 5.49 -8.45 -6.38
N SER A 131 6.82 -8.40 -6.22
CA SER A 131 7.79 -8.83 -7.23
C SER A 131 7.61 -8.14 -8.59
N LYS A 132 7.04 -6.94 -8.60
CA LYS A 132 6.81 -6.13 -9.81
C LYS A 132 7.80 -4.99 -9.93
N ILE A 133 8.03 -4.55 -11.17
CA ILE A 133 8.83 -3.37 -11.47
C ILE A 133 7.92 -2.26 -11.98
N TYR A 134 8.13 -1.07 -11.45
CA TYR A 134 7.56 0.17 -11.98
C TYR A 134 8.65 1.21 -12.19
N HIS A 135 8.36 2.20 -13.03
CA HIS A 135 9.25 3.34 -13.22
C HIS A 135 8.66 4.58 -12.55
N ALA A 136 9.48 5.29 -11.78
CA ALA A 136 9.18 6.63 -11.29
C ALA A 136 9.88 7.66 -12.16
N CYS A 137 9.10 8.49 -12.86
CA CYS A 137 9.58 9.53 -13.76
C CYS A 137 9.27 10.92 -13.17
N PHE A 138 10.30 11.74 -12.97
CA PHE A 138 10.23 13.05 -12.33
C PHE A 138 11.43 13.92 -12.72
N ASN A 139 11.42 15.21 -12.37
CA ASN A 139 12.52 16.11 -12.67
C ASN A 139 13.54 16.16 -11.53
N VAL A 140 14.81 16.29 -11.89
CA VAL A 140 15.95 16.48 -10.98
C VAL A 140 16.66 17.80 -11.33
N GLU A 141 17.02 18.58 -10.31
CA GLU A 141 17.75 19.84 -10.43
C GLU A 141 18.77 19.93 -9.28
N ASP A 142 20.01 20.33 -9.59
CA ASP A 142 21.12 20.37 -8.64
C ASP A 142 21.36 19.01 -7.93
N GLY A 143 21.12 17.92 -8.67
CA GLY A 143 21.20 16.56 -8.16
C GLY A 143 20.17 16.22 -7.08
N GLN A 144 19.05 16.94 -6.98
CA GLN A 144 17.94 16.65 -6.06
C GLN A 144 16.62 16.54 -6.83
N ALA A 145 15.67 15.77 -6.29
CA ALA A 145 14.34 15.69 -6.87
C ALA A 145 13.62 17.06 -6.75
N VAL A 146 13.03 17.53 -7.85
CA VAL A 146 12.23 18.76 -7.83
C VAL A 146 10.93 18.49 -7.09
N GLU A 147 10.71 19.16 -5.96
CA GLU A 147 9.48 18.99 -5.16
C GLU A 147 8.37 19.98 -5.55
N THR A 148 8.73 21.20 -5.96
CA THR A 148 7.78 22.28 -6.23
C THR A 148 7.32 22.29 -7.69
N GLY A 149 6.08 22.72 -7.91
CA GLY A 149 5.49 22.77 -9.25
C GLY A 149 4.02 23.15 -9.20
N SER A 150 3.37 23.11 -10.36
CA SER A 150 1.96 23.50 -10.53
C SER A 150 0.99 22.33 -10.68
N PHE A 151 1.45 21.09 -10.44
CA PHE A 151 0.60 19.91 -10.57
C PHE A 151 -0.24 19.72 -9.29
N GLU A 152 -1.53 19.44 -9.47
CA GLU A 152 -2.50 19.23 -8.39
C GLU A 152 -3.04 17.81 -8.46
N ILE A 153 -3.31 17.20 -7.30
CA ILE A 153 -4.03 15.94 -7.17
C ILE A 153 -5.17 16.08 -6.15
N PRO A 154 -6.36 15.51 -6.41
CA PRO A 154 -7.44 15.51 -5.43
C PRO A 154 -7.00 14.90 -4.10
N GLY A 155 -7.36 15.55 -2.99
CA GLY A 155 -7.03 15.11 -1.63
C GLY A 155 -5.72 15.66 -1.07
N VAL A 156 -4.94 16.43 -1.83
CA VAL A 156 -3.76 17.16 -1.32
C VAL A 156 -3.96 18.66 -1.49
N ALA A 157 -3.73 19.42 -0.42
CA ALA A 157 -3.79 20.88 -0.48
C ALA A 157 -2.56 21.46 -1.19
N GLY A 158 -2.78 22.38 -2.13
CA GLY A 158 -1.73 23.07 -2.86
C GLY A 158 -1.26 22.31 -4.11
N THR A 159 -0.08 22.67 -4.60
CA THR A 159 0.52 22.10 -5.82
C THR A 159 1.93 21.62 -5.56
N GLY A 160 2.43 20.72 -6.42
CA GLY A 160 3.80 20.23 -6.39
C GLY A 160 4.31 19.85 -7.77
N ALA A 161 5.52 19.29 -7.83
CA ALA A 161 6.04 18.70 -9.04
C ALA A 161 5.26 17.44 -9.43
N LYS A 162 5.12 17.20 -10.73
CA LYS A 162 4.46 16.00 -11.23
C LYS A 162 5.44 14.82 -11.18
N ILE A 163 4.96 13.71 -10.65
CA ILE A 163 5.65 12.42 -10.70
C ILE A 163 4.75 11.46 -11.47
N LYS A 164 5.28 10.87 -12.54
CA LYS A 164 4.58 9.86 -13.34
C LYS A 164 5.07 8.48 -12.93
N LEU A 165 4.13 7.58 -12.62
CA LEU A 165 4.42 6.18 -12.33
C LEU A 165 3.97 5.31 -13.50
N ASP A 166 4.91 4.57 -14.09
CA ASP A 166 4.63 3.61 -15.15
C ASP A 166 4.71 2.18 -14.59
N PHE A 167 3.56 1.54 -14.39
CA PHE A 167 3.45 0.12 -14.01
C PHE A 167 3.43 -0.73 -15.28
N LEU A 168 4.56 -1.36 -15.60
CA LEU A 168 4.78 -1.98 -16.91
C LEU A 168 4.04 -3.32 -17.09
N ASP A 169 4.06 -4.16 -16.05
CA ASP A 169 3.38 -5.45 -16.00
C ASP A 169 2.72 -5.64 -14.62
N PRO A 170 1.60 -4.94 -14.35
CA PRO A 170 0.98 -4.94 -13.04
C PRO A 170 0.24 -6.24 -12.70
N GLY A 171 -0.09 -7.08 -13.70
CA GLY A 171 -1.00 -8.20 -13.54
C GLY A 171 -0.44 -9.34 -12.68
N GLY A 172 -1.30 -9.98 -11.88
CA GLY A 172 -0.96 -11.20 -11.15
C GLY A 172 0.00 -11.01 -9.98
N ALA A 173 -0.02 -9.85 -9.33
CA ALA A 173 0.88 -9.54 -8.21
C ALA A 173 0.62 -10.44 -6.98
N VAL A 174 -0.63 -10.88 -6.79
CA VAL A 174 -1.07 -11.66 -5.63
C VAL A 174 -1.43 -13.10 -5.99
N THR A 175 -2.15 -13.27 -7.09
CA THR A 175 -2.77 -14.51 -7.56
C THR A 175 -2.02 -15.16 -8.72
N GLY A 176 -1.05 -14.44 -9.32
CA GLY A 176 -0.29 -14.88 -10.48
C GLY A 176 -0.99 -14.64 -11.83
N ASN A 177 -2.25 -14.21 -11.86
CA ASN A 177 -2.98 -13.90 -13.09
C ASN A 177 -3.71 -12.56 -12.99
N LEU A 178 -3.82 -11.82 -14.10
CA LEU A 178 -4.58 -10.56 -14.13
C LEU A 178 -6.07 -10.78 -13.80
N LEU A 179 -6.65 -11.83 -14.34
CA LEU A 179 -8.01 -12.30 -14.07
C LEU A 179 -7.89 -13.69 -13.42
N PRO A 180 -7.99 -13.81 -12.09
CA PRO A 180 -7.74 -15.08 -11.40
C PRO A 180 -8.65 -16.22 -11.86
N SER A 181 -9.91 -15.91 -12.19
CA SER A 181 -10.89 -16.84 -12.74
C SER A 181 -10.74 -17.07 -14.24
N GLY A 182 -10.03 -16.19 -14.93
CA GLY A 182 -9.98 -16.09 -16.39
C GLY A 182 -11.19 -15.40 -17.03
N ALA A 183 -12.22 -15.04 -16.24
CA ALA A 183 -13.40 -14.32 -16.72
C ALA A 183 -13.32 -12.81 -16.39
N THR A 184 -14.00 -11.98 -17.19
CA THR A 184 -14.13 -10.54 -16.89
C THR A 184 -15.25 -10.27 -15.88
N VAL A 185 -16.23 -11.17 -15.77
CA VAL A 185 -17.34 -11.14 -14.83
C VAL A 185 -17.58 -12.57 -14.35
N ASP A 186 -17.68 -12.72 -13.04
CA ASP A 186 -17.97 -13.95 -12.32
C ASP A 186 -19.26 -13.79 -11.51
N GLU A 187 -19.87 -14.92 -11.16
CA GLU A 187 -20.95 -14.97 -10.18
C GLU A 187 -20.37 -15.22 -8.78
N LEU A 188 -20.82 -14.43 -7.80
CA LEU A 188 -20.48 -14.57 -6.39
C LEU A 188 -21.75 -14.78 -5.56
N THR A 189 -21.83 -15.90 -4.84
CA THR A 189 -22.97 -16.18 -3.94
C THR A 189 -22.70 -15.56 -2.57
N VAL A 190 -23.54 -14.60 -2.17
CA VAL A 190 -23.40 -13.85 -0.92
C VAL A 190 -24.61 -14.09 -0.02
N PRO A 191 -24.41 -14.58 1.23
CA PRO A 191 -25.50 -14.75 2.18
C PRO A 191 -26.31 -13.46 2.40
N GLY A 192 -27.62 -13.56 2.26
CA GLY A 192 -28.55 -12.43 2.40
C GLY A 192 -28.72 -11.54 1.16
N LEU A 193 -27.87 -11.67 0.13
CA LEU A 193 -28.01 -10.95 -1.14
C LEU A 193 -28.33 -11.87 -2.33
N GLY A 194 -27.96 -13.15 -2.24
CA GLY A 194 -28.10 -14.10 -3.35
C GLY A 194 -26.86 -14.09 -4.25
N VAL A 195 -27.05 -14.33 -5.54
CA VAL A 195 -25.95 -14.29 -6.52
C VAL A 195 -25.82 -12.86 -7.03
N ILE A 196 -24.60 -12.32 -6.97
CA ILE A 196 -24.24 -11.03 -7.55
C ILE A 196 -23.14 -11.20 -8.59
N GLU A 197 -23.05 -10.29 -9.55
CA GLU A 197 -21.93 -10.21 -10.47
C GLU A 197 -20.74 -9.52 -9.80
N ALA A 198 -19.54 -10.06 -10.01
CA ALA A 198 -18.29 -9.49 -9.54
C ALA A 198 -17.19 -9.61 -10.61
N SER A 199 -16.29 -8.63 -10.68
CA SER A 199 -15.05 -8.75 -11.45
C SER A 199 -13.87 -8.89 -10.51
N PHE A 200 -13.15 -10.00 -10.61
CA PHE A 200 -11.92 -10.25 -9.87
C PHE A 200 -10.72 -9.83 -10.69
N VAL A 201 -10.00 -8.80 -10.23
CA VAL A 201 -8.86 -8.24 -10.95
C VAL A 201 -7.66 -8.17 -10.03
N ASP A 202 -6.54 -8.74 -10.44
CA ASP A 202 -5.27 -8.62 -9.73
C ASP A 202 -4.27 -7.87 -10.59
N ALA A 203 -4.22 -6.56 -10.36
CA ALA A 203 -3.31 -5.64 -11.02
C ALA A 203 -2.70 -4.72 -9.96
N THR A 204 -1.42 -4.90 -9.64
CA THR A 204 -0.69 -4.36 -8.48
C THR A 204 -1.18 -4.86 -7.12
N ASN A 205 -2.49 -4.93 -6.92
CA ASN A 205 -3.18 -5.56 -5.79
C ASN A 205 -4.41 -6.32 -6.31
N ALA A 206 -4.88 -7.29 -5.53
CA ALA A 206 -6.13 -8.01 -5.77
C ALA A 206 -7.35 -7.16 -5.36
N ILE A 207 -8.27 -6.92 -6.29
CA ILE A 207 -9.46 -6.09 -6.11
C ILE A 207 -10.70 -6.85 -6.61
N ILE A 208 -11.79 -6.70 -5.87
CA ILE A 208 -13.12 -7.19 -6.24
C ILE A 208 -13.97 -5.97 -6.60
N PHE A 209 -14.46 -5.91 -7.84
CA PHE A 209 -15.43 -4.91 -8.27
C PHE A 209 -16.82 -5.51 -8.27
N ILE A 210 -17.80 -4.80 -7.72
CA ILE A 210 -19.22 -5.16 -7.72
C ILE A 210 -20.05 -3.94 -8.12
N ASP A 211 -21.26 -4.16 -8.64
CA ASP A 211 -22.22 -3.08 -8.86
C ASP A 211 -22.76 -2.58 -7.52
N ALA A 212 -22.82 -1.26 -7.33
CA ALA A 212 -23.33 -0.65 -6.10
C ALA A 212 -24.80 -1.04 -5.85
N ASN A 213 -25.62 -1.16 -6.90
CA ASN A 213 -27.02 -1.55 -6.78
C ASN A 213 -27.18 -2.97 -6.23
N ALA A 214 -26.22 -3.87 -6.52
CA ALA A 214 -26.23 -5.24 -5.99
C ALA A 214 -26.12 -5.29 -4.46
N VAL A 215 -25.64 -4.20 -3.84
CA VAL A 215 -25.54 -4.05 -2.39
C VAL A 215 -26.40 -2.90 -1.85
N GLY A 216 -27.37 -2.41 -2.64
CA GLY A 216 -28.31 -1.38 -2.22
C GLY A 216 -27.69 0.02 -2.05
N ARG A 217 -26.68 0.34 -2.86
CA ARG A 217 -25.94 1.61 -2.87
C ARG A 217 -25.95 2.24 -4.25
N ASP A 218 -25.57 3.51 -4.33
CA ASP A 218 -25.42 4.24 -5.61
C ASP A 218 -23.98 4.72 -5.88
N ALA A 219 -23.04 4.41 -4.97
CA ALA A 219 -21.63 4.80 -5.03
C ALA A 219 -21.38 6.31 -4.97
N THR A 220 -22.32 7.07 -4.37
CA THR A 220 -22.16 8.51 -4.08
C THR A 220 -21.99 8.81 -2.59
N GLU A 221 -22.01 7.77 -1.75
CA GLU A 221 -21.90 7.86 -0.30
C GLU A 221 -20.55 8.46 0.12
N GLN A 222 -20.55 9.27 1.18
CA GLN A 222 -19.33 9.83 1.76
C GLN A 222 -18.62 8.79 2.63
N PRO A 223 -17.27 8.84 2.74
CA PRO A 223 -16.50 7.88 3.55
C PRO A 223 -17.01 7.74 4.99
N ASP A 224 -17.22 8.86 5.70
CA ASP A 224 -17.71 8.85 7.09
C ASP A 224 -19.09 8.18 7.23
N ALA A 225 -19.95 8.31 6.22
CA ALA A 225 -21.27 7.70 6.23
C ALA A 225 -21.17 6.17 6.02
N LEU A 226 -20.28 5.73 5.13
CA LEU A 226 -20.00 4.30 4.93
C LEU A 226 -19.37 3.68 6.18
N GLU A 227 -18.37 4.33 6.76
CA GLU A 227 -17.68 3.85 7.97
C GLU A 227 -18.60 3.79 9.20
N ALA A 228 -19.59 4.68 9.29
CA ALA A 228 -20.60 4.66 10.34
C ALA A 228 -21.59 3.49 10.20
N ASP A 229 -21.85 3.02 8.99
CA ASP A 229 -22.75 1.89 8.71
C ASP A 229 -22.03 0.55 8.92
N LYS A 230 -21.98 0.11 10.19
CA LYS A 230 -21.28 -1.12 10.58
C LYS A 230 -21.84 -2.39 9.96
N GLU A 231 -23.14 -2.44 9.68
CA GLU A 231 -23.77 -3.59 9.03
C GLU A 231 -23.31 -3.70 7.58
N PHE A 232 -23.32 -2.57 6.86
CA PHE A 232 -22.83 -2.52 5.50
C PHE A 232 -21.33 -2.83 5.40
N MET A 233 -20.51 -2.27 6.29
CA MET A 233 -19.07 -2.57 6.33
C MET A 233 -18.79 -4.06 6.60
N ALA A 234 -19.57 -4.68 7.47
CA ALA A 234 -19.48 -6.13 7.70
C ALA A 234 -19.89 -6.94 6.46
N LYS A 235 -20.92 -6.49 5.72
CA LYS A 235 -21.34 -7.10 4.45
C LYS A 235 -20.25 -6.97 3.38
N LEU A 236 -19.58 -5.82 3.28
CA LEU A 236 -18.45 -5.65 2.37
C LEU A 236 -17.27 -6.57 2.73
N ASP A 237 -16.93 -6.73 4.03
CA ASP A 237 -15.89 -7.69 4.43
C ASP A 237 -16.29 -9.15 4.13
N GLU A 238 -17.57 -9.51 4.28
CA GLU A 238 -18.07 -10.83 3.88
C GLU A 238 -17.89 -11.08 2.37
N ILE A 239 -18.29 -10.11 1.53
CA ILE A 239 -18.07 -10.16 0.07
C ILE A 239 -16.58 -10.28 -0.24
N ARG A 240 -15.75 -9.46 0.41
CA ARG A 240 -14.29 -9.47 0.23
C ARG A 240 -13.69 -10.84 0.54
N ARG A 241 -14.10 -11.47 1.63
CA ARG A 241 -13.62 -12.80 2.02
C ARG A 241 -14.09 -13.90 1.07
N LEU A 242 -15.36 -13.87 0.63
CA LEU A 242 -15.88 -14.84 -0.32
C LEU A 242 -15.16 -14.71 -1.68
N GLY A 243 -15.00 -13.48 -2.17
CA GLY A 243 -14.26 -13.20 -3.39
C GLY A 243 -12.80 -13.61 -3.30
N GLY A 244 -12.12 -13.37 -2.16
CA GLY A 244 -10.74 -13.81 -1.96
C GLY A 244 -10.56 -15.34 -2.02
N VAL A 245 -11.54 -16.12 -1.54
CA VAL A 245 -11.53 -17.58 -1.73
C VAL A 245 -11.67 -17.93 -3.22
N GLN A 246 -12.60 -17.29 -3.92
CA GLN A 246 -12.81 -17.52 -5.36
C GLN A 246 -11.60 -17.10 -6.21
N MET A 247 -10.85 -16.10 -5.76
CA MET A 247 -9.56 -15.68 -6.35
C MET A 247 -8.39 -16.62 -6.00
N GLY A 248 -8.61 -17.66 -5.19
CA GLY A 248 -7.59 -18.62 -4.79
C GLY A 248 -6.61 -18.12 -3.72
N MET A 249 -6.97 -17.06 -2.98
CA MET A 249 -6.12 -16.47 -1.95
C MET A 249 -6.11 -17.26 -0.63
N ALA A 250 -7.20 -17.99 -0.35
CA ALA A 250 -7.31 -18.90 0.79
C ALA A 250 -8.37 -19.98 0.53
N ASP A 251 -8.35 -21.06 1.32
CA ASP A 251 -9.34 -22.14 1.21
C ASP A 251 -10.69 -21.79 1.86
N ARG A 252 -10.69 -20.86 2.82
CA ARG A 252 -11.88 -20.48 3.60
C ARG A 252 -11.98 -18.98 3.82
N PRO A 253 -13.20 -18.40 3.90
CA PRO A 253 -13.40 -16.96 4.09
C PRO A 253 -12.69 -16.39 5.34
N GLU A 254 -12.66 -17.14 6.44
CA GLU A 254 -11.98 -16.73 7.68
C GLU A 254 -10.46 -16.60 7.54
N ASP A 255 -9.88 -17.25 6.53
CA ASP A 255 -8.45 -17.24 6.24
C ASP A 255 -8.09 -16.22 5.15
N VAL A 256 -9.07 -15.55 4.52
CA VAL A 256 -8.80 -14.47 3.57
C VAL A 256 -8.36 -13.22 4.29
N GLY A 257 -7.15 -12.78 3.98
CA GLY A 257 -6.44 -11.82 4.81
C GLY A 257 -5.72 -12.50 5.97
N ARG A 258 -5.37 -13.78 5.86
CA ARG A 258 -4.25 -14.38 6.60
C ARG A 258 -3.08 -14.69 5.67
N LEU A 259 -1.87 -14.35 6.08
CA LEU A 259 -0.64 -14.84 5.49
C LEU A 259 -0.58 -16.37 5.58
N LYS A 260 0.19 -17.00 4.68
CA LYS A 260 0.38 -18.47 4.65
C LYS A 260 0.97 -19.04 5.95
N ASP A 261 1.60 -18.20 6.78
CA ASP A 261 2.12 -18.57 8.10
C ASP A 261 1.06 -18.47 9.23
N GLY A 262 -0.17 -18.08 8.90
CA GLY A 262 -1.30 -17.96 9.83
C GLY A 262 -1.44 -16.59 10.49
N THR A 263 -0.59 -15.61 10.18
CA THR A 263 -0.73 -14.21 10.64
C THR A 263 -1.76 -13.45 9.80
N TRP A 264 -2.28 -12.30 10.25
CA TRP A 264 -3.37 -11.58 9.56
C TRP A 264 -2.83 -10.53 8.56
N HIS A 265 -3.70 -10.02 7.69
CA HIS A 265 -3.52 -8.87 6.81
C HIS A 265 -4.23 -7.64 7.41
N ALA A 266 -3.62 -6.47 7.27
CA ALA A 266 -4.04 -5.23 7.91
C ALA A 266 -5.01 -4.39 7.06
N GLU A 267 -5.57 -4.91 5.97
CA GLU A 267 -6.53 -4.14 5.18
C GLU A 267 -7.92 -4.16 5.81
N HIS A 268 -8.30 -2.99 6.30
CA HIS A 268 -9.68 -2.59 6.49
C HIS A 268 -9.96 -1.47 5.50
N VAL A 269 -11.07 -1.68 4.77
CA VAL A 269 -11.72 -0.89 3.73
C VAL A 269 -11.09 -1.00 2.35
#